data_AF-A0A382UTW5-F1
#
_entry.id   AF-A0A382UTW5-F1
#
_cell.length_a   1.000
_cell.length_b   1.000
_cell.length_c   1.000
_cell.angle_alpha   90.00
_cell.angle_beta   90.00
_cell.angle_gamma   90.00
#
_symmetry.space_group_name_H-M   'P 1'
#
loop_
_entity.id
_entity.type
_entity.pdbx_description
1 polymer ?
#
loop_
_entity_poly.entity_id
_entity_poly.type
_entity_poly.pdbx_seq_one_letter_code
_entity_poly.pdbx_strand_id
1 'polypeptide(L)'
;MKQGLNQILKQSLVLTIHLQNQIKLLSIPGEEVRSQLNELIDQLNEEEKNDKTFNHFKDTILIDKYNRFFKKNDPFLREGHEVIENPNLKETLLDQFHLLNLKEYEFLIGEYLIDSTEEDGRLDEDIDFQDIQSLIIEMFGKRIPEREIEKILF
;
A
#
# COMPACT_ATOMS: atom_id res chain seq x y z
N MET A 1 12.37 69.17 -4.71
CA MET A 1 11.69 67.92 -4.35
C MET A 1 11.06 67.33 -5.59
N LYS A 2 11.59 66.21 -6.12
CA LYS A 2 10.99 65.48 -7.24
C LYS A 2 10.62 64.09 -6.73
N GLN A 3 9.33 63.80 -6.75
CA GLN A 3 8.71 62.57 -6.27
C GLN A 3 9.20 61.37 -7.10
N GLY A 4 9.72 60.35 -6.42
CA GLY A 4 10.01 59.06 -7.03
C GLY A 4 8.72 58.31 -7.31
N LEU A 5 8.49 57.96 -8.58
CA LEU A 5 7.43 57.06 -9.02
C LEU A 5 7.78 55.62 -8.61
N ASN A 6 7.39 55.21 -7.40
CA ASN A 6 7.34 53.79 -7.03
C ASN A 6 6.05 53.17 -7.60
N GLN A 7 6.01 52.95 -8.91
CA GLN A 7 5.00 52.08 -9.51
C GLN A 7 5.35 50.62 -9.18
N ILE A 8 4.77 50.11 -8.12
CA ILE A 8 4.73 48.67 -7.86
C ILE A 8 3.86 48.08 -8.98
N LEU A 9 4.50 47.46 -9.97
CA LEU A 9 3.82 46.63 -10.96
C LEU A 9 3.12 45.49 -10.21
N LYS A 10 1.83 45.67 -9.89
CA LYS A 10 0.95 44.56 -9.52
C LYS A 10 0.81 43.69 -10.76
N GLN A 11 1.73 42.75 -10.92
CA GLN A 11 1.58 41.66 -11.88
C GLN A 11 0.40 40.82 -11.39
N SER A 12 -0.80 41.13 -11.87
CA SER A 12 -1.94 40.23 -11.71
C SER A 12 -1.63 38.99 -12.55
N LEU A 13 -1.33 37.87 -11.90
CA LEU A 13 -1.28 36.56 -12.55
C LEU A 13 -2.67 36.27 -13.13
N VAL A 14 -2.86 36.60 -14.40
CA VAL A 14 -4.05 36.18 -15.14
C VAL A 14 -3.87 34.69 -15.43
N LEU A 15 -4.37 33.85 -14.53
CA LEU A 15 -4.33 32.41 -14.69
C LEU A 15 -5.10 32.03 -15.96
N THR A 16 -4.52 31.17 -16.80
CA THR A 16 -5.24 30.61 -17.94
C THR A 16 -6.38 29.72 -17.45
N ILE A 17 -7.49 29.65 -18.19
CA ILE A 17 -8.66 28.82 -17.85
C ILE A 17 -8.23 27.37 -17.58
N HIS A 18 -7.27 26.86 -18.35
CA HIS A 18 -6.73 25.52 -18.17
C HIS A 18 -6.06 25.33 -16.81
N LEU A 19 -5.22 26.27 -16.39
CA LEU A 19 -4.53 26.21 -15.11
C LEU A 19 -5.49 26.39 -13.93
N GLN A 20 -6.51 27.26 -14.08
CA GLN A 20 -7.58 27.40 -13.09
C GLN A 20 -8.34 26.08 -12.88
N ASN A 21 -8.62 25.35 -13.97
CA ASN A 21 -9.30 24.05 -13.90
C ASN A 21 -8.44 22.97 -13.24
N GLN A 22 -7.12 22.95 -13.51
CA GLN A 22 -6.20 22.03 -12.86
C GLN A 22 -6.12 22.29 -11.35
N ILE A 23 -5.99 23.56 -10.94
CA ILE A 23 -5.99 23.94 -9.53
C ILE A 23 -7.32 23.52 -8.88
N LYS A 24 -8.46 23.81 -9.53
CA LYS A 24 -9.77 23.42 -9.04
C LYS A 24 -9.87 21.90 -8.84
N LEU A 25 -9.42 21.11 -9.81
CA LEU A 25 -9.48 19.64 -9.74
C LEU A 25 -8.60 19.08 -8.61
N LEU A 26 -7.41 19.65 -8.41
CA LEU A 26 -6.52 19.28 -7.30
C LEU A 26 -7.01 19.76 -5.93
N SER A 27 -7.95 20.70 -5.90
CA SER A 27 -8.53 21.26 -4.67
C SER A 27 -9.75 20.47 -4.17
N ILE A 28 -10.28 19.55 -4.97
CA ILE A 28 -11.50 18.79 -4.64
C ILE A 28 -11.10 17.51 -3.87
N PRO A 29 -11.79 17.16 -2.77
CA PRO A 29 -11.57 15.91 -2.07
C PRO A 29 -11.87 14.71 -2.98
N GLY A 30 -11.11 13.62 -2.83
CA GLY A 30 -11.18 12.47 -3.75
C GLY A 30 -12.56 11.84 -3.90
N GLU A 31 -13.42 11.94 -2.88
CA GLU A 31 -14.82 11.50 -2.93
C GLU A 31 -15.65 12.30 -3.94
N GLU A 32 -15.46 13.61 -3.96
CA GLU A 32 -16.23 14.52 -4.82
C GLU A 32 -15.73 14.49 -6.28
N VAL A 33 -14.44 14.20 -6.50
CA VAL A 33 -13.91 13.83 -7.83
C VAL A 33 -14.60 12.56 -8.35
N ARG A 34 -14.75 11.54 -7.50
CA ARG A 34 -15.43 10.30 -7.89
C ARG A 34 -16.91 10.53 -8.17
N SER A 35 -17.59 11.37 -7.38
CA SER A 35 -18.99 11.71 -7.61
C SER A 35 -19.19 12.42 -8.94
N GLN A 36 -18.39 13.47 -9.23
CA GLN A 36 -18.48 14.20 -10.50
C GLN A 36 -18.15 13.32 -11.72
N LEU A 37 -17.17 12.41 -11.58
CA LEU A 37 -16.85 11.45 -12.63
C LEU A 37 -18.01 10.47 -12.88
N ASN A 38 -18.63 9.97 -11.81
CA ASN A 38 -19.78 9.08 -11.95
C ASN A 38 -20.98 9.79 -12.60
N GLU A 39 -21.24 11.05 -12.24
CA GLU A 39 -22.28 11.86 -12.89
C GLU A 39 -22.01 12.07 -14.38
N LEU A 40 -20.77 12.35 -14.77
CA LEU A 40 -20.37 12.47 -16.18
C LEU A 40 -20.52 11.15 -16.94
N ILE A 41 -20.13 10.04 -16.32
CA ILE A 41 -20.32 8.69 -16.87
C ILE A 41 -21.81 8.41 -17.05
N ASP A 42 -22.64 8.75 -16.05
CA ASP A 42 -24.08 8.54 -16.13
C ASP A 42 -24.72 9.42 -17.21
N GLN A 43 -24.31 10.68 -17.36
CA GLN A 43 -24.76 11.57 -18.43
C GLN A 43 -24.40 11.03 -19.83
N LEU A 44 -23.19 10.53 -20.02
CA LEU A 44 -22.79 9.88 -21.28
C LEU A 44 -23.58 8.59 -21.52
N ASN A 45 -23.84 7.82 -20.46
CA ASN A 45 -24.65 6.62 -20.54
C ASN A 45 -26.11 6.94 -20.91
N GLU A 46 -26.71 8.05 -20.47
CA GLU A 46 -28.07 8.46 -20.86
C GLU A 46 -28.19 8.66 -22.39
N GLU A 47 -27.15 9.16 -23.05
CA GLU A 47 -27.11 9.31 -24.52
C GLU A 47 -27.07 7.94 -25.23
N GLU A 48 -26.40 6.95 -24.63
CA GLU A 48 -26.26 5.58 -25.16
C GLU A 48 -27.35 4.59 -24.69
N LYS A 49 -28.22 4.98 -23.74
CA LYS A 49 -29.27 4.11 -23.17
C LYS A 49 -30.27 3.54 -24.18
N ASN A 50 -30.43 4.18 -25.34
CA ASN A 50 -31.31 3.71 -26.40
C ASN A 50 -30.68 2.62 -27.29
N ASP A 51 -29.37 2.38 -27.16
CA ASP A 51 -28.70 1.30 -27.87
C ASP A 51 -28.89 -0.03 -27.13
N LYS A 52 -29.58 -0.97 -27.79
CA LYS A 52 -29.79 -2.33 -27.27
C LYS A 52 -28.46 -3.06 -27.07
N THR A 53 -27.44 -2.74 -27.87
CA THR A 53 -26.10 -3.35 -27.80
C THR A 53 -25.39 -2.92 -26.52
N PHE A 54 -25.47 -1.63 -26.18
CA PHE A 54 -24.88 -1.08 -24.95
C PHE A 54 -25.50 -1.69 -23.69
N ASN A 55 -26.83 -1.78 -23.65
CA ASN A 55 -27.54 -2.41 -22.53
C ASN A 55 -27.18 -3.90 -22.38
N HIS A 56 -27.11 -4.64 -23.49
CA HIS A 56 -26.69 -6.03 -23.47
C HIS A 56 -25.24 -6.22 -22.96
N PHE A 57 -24.34 -5.31 -23.33
CA PHE A 57 -22.98 -5.29 -22.79
C PHE A 57 -22.96 -5.02 -21.28
N LYS A 58 -23.74 -4.03 -20.81
CA LYS A 58 -23.87 -3.71 -19.37
C LYS A 58 -24.41 -4.91 -18.57
N ASP A 59 -25.44 -5.58 -19.09
CA ASP A 59 -26.00 -6.79 -18.49
C ASP A 59 -24.96 -7.92 -18.43
N THR A 60 -24.17 -8.08 -19.50
CA THR A 60 -23.08 -9.08 -19.54
C THR A 60 -22.03 -8.80 -18.47
N ILE A 61 -21.59 -7.54 -18.32
CA ILE A 61 -20.63 -7.13 -17.29
C ILE A 61 -21.19 -7.35 -15.87
N LEU A 62 -22.47 -7.05 -15.67
CA LEU A 62 -23.16 -7.30 -14.39
C LEU A 62 -23.24 -8.80 -14.08
N ILE A 63 -23.62 -9.62 -15.07
CA ILE A 63 -23.65 -11.09 -14.96
C ILE A 63 -22.24 -11.63 -14.65
N ASP A 64 -21.19 -11.13 -15.30
CA ASP A 64 -19.81 -11.54 -15.03
C ASP A 64 -19.32 -11.12 -13.64
N LYS A 65 -19.74 -9.95 -13.15
CA LYS A 65 -19.45 -9.51 -11.77
C LYS A 65 -20.17 -10.40 -10.76
N TYR A 66 -21.42 -10.74 -11.02
CA TYR A 66 -22.20 -11.66 -10.19
C TYR A 66 -21.58 -13.06 -10.21
N ASN A 67 -21.31 -13.62 -11.39
CA ASN A 67 -20.65 -14.92 -11.54
C ASN A 67 -19.28 -14.97 -10.86
N ARG A 68 -18.48 -13.90 -10.90
CA ARG A 68 -17.23 -13.79 -10.13
C ARG A 68 -17.47 -13.79 -8.62
N PHE A 69 -18.51 -13.09 -8.14
CA PHE A 69 -18.88 -13.11 -6.73
C PHE A 69 -19.30 -14.51 -6.26
N PHE A 70 -20.05 -15.26 -7.07
CA PHE A 70 -20.43 -16.65 -6.76
C PHE A 70 -19.27 -17.62 -6.87
N LYS A 71 -18.38 -17.45 -7.86
CA LYS A 71 -17.13 -18.23 -7.96
C LYS A 71 -16.20 -17.98 -6.77
N LYS A 72 -16.23 -16.78 -6.17
CA LYS A 72 -15.50 -16.47 -4.92
C LYS A 72 -15.98 -17.30 -3.72
N ASN A 73 -17.21 -17.82 -3.76
CA ASN A 73 -17.79 -18.66 -2.73
C ASN A 73 -17.63 -20.17 -3.01
N ASP A 74 -16.96 -20.55 -4.11
CA ASP A 74 -16.61 -21.93 -4.41
C ASP A 74 -15.37 -22.34 -3.58
N PRO A 75 -15.47 -23.33 -2.67
CA PRO A 75 -14.34 -23.78 -1.86
C PRO A 75 -13.14 -24.27 -2.70
N PHE A 76 -13.37 -24.71 -3.94
CA PHE A 76 -12.33 -25.25 -4.82
C PHE A 76 -11.56 -24.20 -5.62
N LEU A 77 -12.04 -22.95 -5.67
CA LEU A 77 -11.34 -21.82 -6.32
C LEU A 77 -10.58 -20.93 -5.32
N ARG A 78 -10.47 -21.36 -4.05
CA ARG A 78 -9.70 -20.68 -3.00
C ARG A 78 -8.17 -20.75 -3.15
N GLU A 79 -7.64 -21.29 -4.24
CA GLU A 79 -6.19 -21.26 -4.51
C GLU A 79 -5.67 -19.91 -5.03
N GLY A 80 -6.54 -18.90 -5.27
CA GLY A 80 -6.12 -17.62 -5.84
C GLY A 80 -6.39 -16.37 -5.00
N HIS A 81 -7.15 -16.49 -3.91
CA HIS A 81 -7.45 -15.37 -3.02
C HIS A 81 -7.58 -15.91 -1.60
N GLU A 82 -6.42 -16.10 -0.95
CA GLU A 82 -6.39 -15.84 0.48
C GLU A 82 -7.01 -14.47 0.67
N VAL A 83 -8.09 -14.43 1.45
CA VAL A 83 -8.44 -13.22 2.15
C VAL A 83 -7.17 -12.90 2.92
N ILE A 84 -6.42 -11.91 2.45
CA ILE A 84 -5.38 -11.28 3.25
C ILE A 84 -6.16 -10.58 4.36
N GLU A 85 -6.63 -11.37 5.34
CA GLU A 85 -6.79 -10.89 6.70
C GLU A 85 -5.45 -10.23 6.97
N ASN A 86 -5.41 -8.89 7.10
CA ASN A 86 -4.16 -8.13 7.28
C ASN A 86 -3.25 -8.92 8.21
N PRO A 87 -2.32 -9.73 7.68
CA PRO A 87 -1.65 -10.68 8.53
C PRO A 87 -0.71 -9.79 9.32
N ASN A 88 -0.71 -9.96 10.63
CA ASN A 88 0.22 -9.21 11.46
C ASN A 88 1.60 -9.36 10.82
N LEU A 89 2.25 -8.24 10.50
CA LEU A 89 3.51 -8.25 9.73
C LEU A 89 4.50 -9.23 10.37
N LYS A 90 4.54 -9.25 11.70
CA LYS A 90 5.34 -10.17 12.50
C LYS A 90 4.96 -11.64 12.30
N GLU A 91 3.67 -11.98 12.27
CA GLU A 91 3.20 -13.35 12.00
C GLU A 91 3.57 -13.80 10.58
N THR A 92 3.42 -12.91 9.60
CA THR A 92 3.81 -13.20 8.21
C THR A 92 5.31 -13.46 8.10
N LEU A 93 6.12 -12.63 8.77
CA LEU A 93 7.57 -12.78 8.80
C LEU A 93 7.96 -14.09 9.49
N LEU A 94 7.33 -14.45 10.60
CA LEU A 94 7.58 -15.72 11.30
C LEU A 94 7.24 -16.93 10.42
N ASP A 95 6.10 -16.92 9.74
CA ASP A 95 5.70 -18.00 8.84
C ASP A 95 6.71 -18.16 7.69
N GLN A 96 7.16 -17.05 7.09
CA GLN A 96 8.22 -17.08 6.08
C GLN A 96 9.54 -17.61 6.64
N PHE A 97 9.87 -17.24 7.88
CA PHE A 97 11.09 -17.65 8.55
C PHE A 97 11.08 -19.15 8.88
N HIS A 98 9.92 -19.71 9.25
CA HIS A 98 9.74 -21.14 9.47
C HIS A 98 9.91 -22.01 8.21
N LEU A 99 9.70 -21.43 7.02
CA LEU A 99 9.95 -22.12 5.75
C LEU A 99 11.44 -22.22 5.41
N LEU A 100 12.29 -21.41 6.06
CA LEU A 100 13.73 -21.45 5.87
C LEU A 100 14.33 -22.60 6.71
N ASN A 101 15.21 -23.39 6.11
CA ASN A 101 15.92 -24.46 6.80
C ASN A 101 17.13 -23.91 7.58
N LEU A 102 16.85 -23.04 8.56
CA LEU A 102 17.84 -22.40 9.41
C LEU A 102 18.23 -23.29 10.59
N LYS A 103 19.42 -23.06 11.15
CA LYS A 103 19.82 -23.70 12.41
C LYS A 103 19.09 -23.06 13.58
N GLU A 104 18.94 -23.79 14.69
CA GLU A 104 18.20 -23.34 15.88
C GLU A 104 18.66 -21.97 16.42
N TYR A 105 19.97 -21.69 16.40
CA TYR A 105 20.49 -20.39 16.85
C TYR A 105 20.23 -19.26 15.85
N GLU A 106 20.17 -19.56 14.55
CA GLU A 106 19.84 -18.60 13.49
C GLU A 106 18.33 -18.29 13.56
N PHE A 107 17.53 -19.30 13.91
CA PHE A 107 16.11 -19.15 14.18
C PHE A 107 15.83 -18.18 15.33
N LEU A 108 16.53 -18.36 16.47
CA LEU A 108 16.39 -17.48 17.63
C LEU A 108 16.79 -16.03 17.33
N ILE A 109 17.86 -15.82 16.53
CA ILE A 109 18.23 -14.47 16.08
C ILE A 109 17.08 -13.84 15.29
N GLY A 110 16.50 -14.57 14.34
CA GLY A 110 15.42 -14.04 13.52
C GLY A 110 14.15 -13.75 14.31
N GLU A 111 13.77 -14.61 15.26
CA GLU A 111 12.64 -14.32 16.16
C GLU A 111 12.84 -13.00 16.91
N TYR A 112 14.04 -12.78 17.46
CA TYR A 112 14.36 -11.54 18.15
C TYR A 112 14.26 -10.32 17.22
N LEU A 113 14.78 -10.43 16.00
CA LEU A 113 14.73 -9.36 14.99
C LEU A 113 13.30 -9.07 14.54
N ILE A 114 12.48 -10.10 14.34
CA ILE A 114 11.07 -9.95 13.95
C ILE A 114 10.28 -9.29 15.08
N ASP A 115 10.53 -9.66 16.35
CA ASP A 115 9.85 -9.00 17.46
C ASP A 115 10.29 -7.55 17.65
N SER A 116 11.52 -7.23 17.27
CA SER A 116 12.05 -5.86 17.26
C SER A 116 11.68 -5.05 16.00
N THR A 117 10.83 -5.60 15.12
CA THR A 117 10.35 -4.90 13.91
C THR A 117 9.08 -4.10 14.22
N GLU A 118 9.06 -2.84 13.81
CA GLU A 118 7.92 -1.93 13.93
C GLU A 118 6.77 -2.28 12.95
N GLU A 119 5.58 -1.74 13.19
CA GLU A 119 4.41 -1.97 12.32
C GLU A 119 4.60 -1.49 10.88
N ASP A 120 5.51 -0.53 10.65
CA ASP A 120 5.85 -0.02 9.32
C ASP A 120 6.90 -0.89 8.59
N GLY A 121 7.40 -1.93 9.24
CA GLY A 121 8.41 -2.86 8.73
C GLY A 121 9.84 -2.39 8.88
N ARG A 122 10.12 -1.34 9.64
CA ARG A 122 11.48 -0.96 10.02
C ARG A 122 11.94 -1.75 11.22
N LEU A 123 13.24 -2.06 11.23
CA LEU A 123 13.89 -2.60 12.40
C LEU A 123 14.14 -1.46 13.40
N ASP A 124 13.88 -1.69 14.69
CA ASP A 124 14.16 -0.71 15.75
C ASP A 124 15.63 -0.27 15.70
N GLU A 125 15.86 1.04 15.65
CA GLU A 125 17.19 1.66 15.56
C GLU A 125 18.01 1.44 16.85
N ASP A 126 17.34 1.15 17.97
CA ASP A 126 17.95 0.94 19.28
C ASP A 126 18.29 -0.54 19.58
N ILE A 127 18.20 -1.44 18.59
CA ILE A 127 18.57 -2.86 18.78
C ILE A 127 20.05 -2.99 19.14
N ASP A 128 20.31 -3.65 20.27
CA ASP A 128 21.65 -3.99 20.70
C ASP A 128 22.04 -5.41 20.23
N PHE A 129 22.95 -5.48 19.26
CA PHE A 129 23.51 -6.76 18.81
C PHE A 129 24.29 -7.50 19.91
N GLN A 130 24.76 -6.82 20.95
CA GLN A 130 25.39 -7.47 22.11
C GLN A 130 24.37 -8.27 22.94
N ASP A 131 23.13 -7.81 23.03
CA ASP A 131 22.07 -8.52 23.75
C ASP A 131 21.73 -9.83 23.01
N ILE A 132 21.63 -9.78 21.68
CA ILE A 132 21.43 -10.97 20.83
C ILE A 132 22.59 -11.95 21.00
N GLN A 133 23.84 -11.47 21.00
CA GLN A 133 25.01 -12.33 21.21
C GLN A 133 24.99 -12.98 22.60
N SER A 134 24.64 -12.23 23.63
CA SER A 134 24.56 -12.71 25.01
C SER A 134 23.49 -13.78 25.15
N LEU A 135 22.31 -13.56 24.57
CA LEU A 135 21.20 -14.53 24.53
C LEU A 135 21.63 -15.87 23.92
N ILE A 136 22.37 -15.83 22.81
CA ILE A 136 22.81 -17.05 22.13
C ILE A 136 23.91 -17.78 22.89
N ILE A 137 24.81 -17.03 23.54
CA ILE A 137 25.82 -17.62 24.42
C ILE A 137 25.14 -18.32 25.60
N GLU A 138 24.12 -17.71 26.19
CA GLU A 138 23.37 -18.30 27.30
C GLU A 138 22.57 -19.54 26.89
N MET A 139 21.87 -19.49 25.75
CA MET A 139 20.98 -20.56 25.30
C MET A 139 21.71 -21.72 24.61
N PHE A 140 22.75 -21.42 23.83
CA PHE A 140 23.44 -22.40 22.98
C PHE A 140 24.92 -22.58 23.31
N GLY A 141 25.49 -21.80 24.23
CA GLY A 141 26.92 -21.84 24.57
C GLY A 141 27.83 -21.41 23.41
N LYS A 142 27.28 -20.75 22.38
CA LYS A 142 27.99 -20.39 21.15
C LYS A 142 28.20 -18.90 21.06
N ARG A 143 29.43 -18.49 20.71
CA ARG A 143 29.75 -17.11 20.42
C ARG A 143 29.60 -16.86 18.92
N ILE A 144 28.73 -15.93 18.57
CA ILE A 144 28.41 -15.59 17.18
C ILE A 144 28.93 -14.18 16.88
N PRO A 145 29.67 -13.98 15.78
CA PRO A 145 30.09 -12.64 15.38
C PRO A 145 28.92 -11.85 14.80
N GLU A 146 28.96 -10.52 14.90
CA GLU A 146 27.94 -9.61 14.34
C GLU A 146 27.63 -9.90 12.86
N ARG A 147 28.64 -10.27 12.09
CA ARG A 147 28.49 -10.65 10.67
C ARG A 147 27.52 -11.81 10.42
N GLU A 148 27.34 -12.72 11.38
CA GLU A 148 26.34 -13.79 11.23
C GLU A 148 24.93 -13.32 11.55
N ILE A 149 24.78 -12.29 12.39
CA ILE A 149 23.48 -11.62 12.60
C ILE A 149 23.12 -10.82 11.35
N GLU A 150 24.09 -10.09 10.77
CA GLU A 150 23.90 -9.36 9.51
C GLU A 150 23.50 -10.29 8.34
N LYS A 151 24.02 -11.51 8.27
CA LYS A 151 23.62 -12.52 7.26
C LYS A 151 22.16 -12.97 7.36
N ILE A 152 21.53 -12.77 8.52
CA ILE A 152 20.11 -13.10 8.69
C ILE A 152 19.25 -11.91 8.25
N LEU A 153 19.79 -10.68 8.30
CA LEU A 153 19.16 -9.46 7.79
C LEU A 153 19.29 -9.29 6.26
N PHE A 154 20.33 -9.84 5.63
CA PHE A 154 20.67 -9.65 4.20
C PHE A 154 20.99 -10.97 3.47
#